data_AF-A0A2L0CUT5-F1
#
_entry.id   AF-A0A2L0CUT5-F1
#
_cell.length_a   1.000
_cell.length_b   1.000
_cell.length_c   1.000
_cell.angle_alpha   90.00
_cell.angle_beta   90.00
_cell.angle_gamma   90.00
#
_symmetry.space_group_name_H-M   'P 1'
#
loop_
_entity.id
_entity.type
_entity.pdbx_description
1 polymer ?
#
loop_
_entity_poly.entity_id
_entity_poly.type
_entity_poly.pdbx_seq_one_letter_code
_entity_poly.pdbx_strand_id
1 'polypeptide(L)'
;FETKLINTLIFKFLTVPLFRNVTLKCLTEIAGVTVNNYDDMFISLFSQTMTQLEIMLPLQTDIRSAYACGRDQEQNFIQNLALFLCTFLKEHGNLAETSVSLLGNALHYLVLISEVDEVEIFKICLEYWNSLTSELYRDDTNTFCSPPYSVMTTSRRALYQEVLNKIRYIMISRMAKPEEVLVVENDNGEVVREFMKDTDSINLYKNMRETLVYLTHLDYADTERIMTEKLQNQVNGSEWSWKNLNTLCWAIGSISGAMHEEDEKRFLVTVIKDLLGLCEQKRGKDNKAIIASNIMYVVGQYPRFLRAHWKFLKTVVNKLFEFMHETHDGVQD
;
A
#
# COMPACT_ATOMS: atom_id res chain seq x y z
N PHE A 1 22.67 18.70 -19.77
CA PHE A 1 22.72 19.39 -18.47
C PHE A 1 23.36 20.78 -18.54
N GLU A 2 24.26 21.06 -19.50
CA GLU A 2 24.96 22.36 -19.61
C GLU A 2 24.17 23.48 -20.31
N THR A 3 22.97 23.18 -20.81
CA THR A 3 22.11 24.13 -21.54
C THR A 3 20.98 24.65 -20.67
N LYS A 4 20.32 25.73 -21.09
CA LYS A 4 19.11 26.27 -20.42
C LYS A 4 17.84 25.44 -20.67
N LEU A 5 17.96 24.19 -21.15
CA LEU A 5 16.84 23.36 -21.56
C LEU A 5 15.89 23.07 -20.39
N ILE A 6 16.40 22.62 -19.24
CA ILE A 6 15.60 22.27 -18.06
C ILE A 6 14.76 23.48 -17.60
N ASN A 7 15.43 24.63 -17.39
CA ASN A 7 14.76 25.87 -17.03
C ASN A 7 13.68 26.27 -18.06
N THR A 8 13.94 26.08 -19.36
CA THR A 8 12.97 26.41 -20.41
C THR A 8 11.75 25.50 -20.36
N LEU A 9 11.95 24.19 -20.19
CA LEU A 9 10.87 23.21 -20.04
C LEU A 9 9.98 23.57 -18.84
N ILE A 10 10.58 23.78 -17.67
CA ILE A 10 9.84 24.04 -16.42
C ILE A 10 9.10 25.39 -16.49
N PHE A 11 9.78 26.49 -16.81
CA PHE A 11 9.18 27.82 -16.68
C PHE A 11 8.34 28.27 -17.88
N LYS A 12 8.55 27.71 -19.08
CA LYS A 12 7.78 28.13 -20.27
C LYS A 12 6.69 27.15 -20.69
N PHE A 13 6.84 25.86 -20.42
CA PHE A 13 5.96 24.84 -21.00
C PHE A 13 5.21 24.01 -19.96
N LEU A 14 5.78 23.77 -18.77
CA LEU A 14 5.14 22.91 -17.77
C LEU A 14 3.81 23.49 -17.26
N THR A 15 3.73 24.80 -17.03
CA THR A 15 2.51 25.46 -16.54
C THR A 15 1.44 25.68 -17.60
N VAL A 16 1.76 25.47 -18.88
CA VAL A 16 0.82 25.67 -19.99
C VAL A 16 0.06 24.37 -20.23
N PRO A 17 -1.29 24.31 -20.04
CA PRO A 17 -2.05 23.06 -20.09
C PRO A 17 -1.83 22.22 -21.35
N LEU A 18 -1.70 22.89 -22.51
CA LEU A 18 -1.46 22.26 -23.81
C LEU A 18 -0.13 21.49 -23.88
N PHE A 19 0.91 21.96 -23.19
CA PHE A 19 2.27 21.41 -23.24
C PHE A 19 2.66 20.63 -21.98
N ARG A 20 1.92 20.80 -20.89
CA ARG A 20 2.22 20.25 -19.56
C ARG A 20 2.55 18.75 -19.58
N ASN A 21 1.71 17.94 -20.22
CA ASN A 21 1.89 16.48 -20.26
C ASN A 21 3.19 16.06 -20.97
N VAL A 22 3.43 16.59 -22.17
CA VAL A 22 4.65 16.26 -22.94
C VAL A 22 5.89 16.79 -22.22
N THR A 23 5.80 17.99 -21.63
CA THR A 23 6.90 18.57 -20.86
C THR A 23 7.26 17.70 -19.67
N LEU A 24 6.27 17.23 -18.89
CA LEU A 24 6.51 16.38 -17.74
C LEU A 24 7.10 15.01 -18.12
N LYS A 25 6.69 14.43 -19.25
CA LYS A 25 7.35 13.25 -19.82
C LYS A 25 8.82 13.50 -20.11
N CYS A 26 9.16 14.61 -20.77
CA CYS A 26 10.56 14.98 -21.01
C CYS A 26 11.35 15.16 -19.70
N LEU A 27 10.75 15.78 -18.67
CA LEU A 27 11.39 15.94 -17.37
C LEU A 27 11.59 14.59 -16.66
N THR A 28 10.68 13.63 -16.87
CA THR A 28 10.79 12.25 -16.37
C THR A 28 11.98 11.54 -17.01
N GLU A 29 12.11 11.61 -18.34
CA GLU A 29 13.27 11.03 -19.04
C GLU A 29 14.59 11.65 -18.57
N ILE A 30 14.62 12.96 -18.32
CA ILE A 30 15.81 13.63 -17.77
C ILE A 30 16.10 13.15 -16.34
N ALA A 31 15.04 12.97 -15.52
CA ALA A 31 15.15 12.48 -14.14
C ALA A 31 15.60 11.02 -14.03
N GLY A 32 15.47 10.22 -15.10
CA GLY A 32 15.95 8.84 -15.14
C GLY A 32 17.42 8.69 -15.54
N VAL A 33 18.14 9.78 -15.80
CA VAL A 33 19.54 9.72 -16.25
C VAL A 33 20.49 9.53 -15.07
N THR A 34 21.19 8.40 -15.03
CA THR A 34 22.15 8.07 -13.97
C THR A 34 23.58 8.55 -14.30
N VAL A 35 23.89 9.80 -13.93
CA VAL A 35 25.22 10.41 -14.12
C VAL A 35 25.70 11.12 -12.85
N ASN A 36 26.92 10.82 -12.39
CA ASN A 36 27.43 11.25 -11.08
C ASN A 36 28.01 12.69 -11.03
N ASN A 37 27.95 13.44 -12.13
CA ASN A 37 28.65 14.73 -12.26
C ASN A 37 27.69 15.93 -12.33
N TYR A 38 26.38 15.70 -12.18
CA TYR A 38 25.36 16.72 -12.41
C TYR A 38 24.35 16.82 -11.25
N ASP A 39 24.74 16.44 -10.03
CA ASP A 39 23.88 16.46 -8.83
C ASP A 39 23.18 17.80 -8.63
N ASP A 40 23.90 18.93 -8.75
CA ASP A 40 23.34 20.28 -8.66
C ASP A 40 22.22 20.53 -9.68
N MET A 41 22.34 19.94 -10.87
CA MET A 41 21.33 20.06 -11.93
C MET A 41 20.10 19.22 -11.62
N PHE A 42 20.26 18.03 -11.03
CA PHE A 42 19.13 17.20 -10.57
C PHE A 42 18.40 17.84 -9.39
N ILE A 43 19.14 18.39 -8.43
CA ILE A 43 18.56 19.16 -7.30
C ILE A 43 17.76 20.35 -7.85
N SER A 44 18.33 21.10 -8.81
CA SER A 44 17.64 22.22 -9.45
C SER A 44 16.41 21.76 -10.26
N LEU A 45 16.50 20.66 -11.00
CA LEU A 45 15.38 20.06 -11.75
C LEU A 45 14.22 19.75 -10.80
N PHE A 46 14.49 19.05 -9.71
CA PHE A 46 13.48 18.66 -8.72
C PHE A 46 12.88 19.86 -8.02
N SER A 47 13.72 20.75 -7.47
CA SER A 47 13.26 21.92 -6.72
C SER A 47 12.38 22.85 -7.56
N GLN A 48 12.78 23.14 -8.79
CA GLN A 48 12.01 24.01 -9.68
C GLN A 48 10.72 23.33 -10.17
N THR A 49 10.77 22.04 -10.48
CA THR A 49 9.57 21.28 -10.90
C THR A 49 8.55 21.23 -9.77
N MET A 50 8.98 20.93 -8.54
CA MET A 50 8.12 20.93 -7.35
C MET A 50 7.50 22.30 -7.09
N THR A 51 8.28 23.38 -7.23
CA THR A 51 7.76 24.75 -7.08
C THR A 51 6.63 25.05 -8.08
N GLN A 52 6.79 24.67 -9.36
CA GLN A 52 5.73 24.84 -10.34
C GLN A 52 4.54 23.90 -10.09
N LEU A 53 4.81 22.69 -9.60
CA LEU A 53 3.78 21.71 -9.28
C LEU A 53 2.83 22.21 -8.18
N GLU A 54 3.36 22.79 -7.10
CA GLU A 54 2.57 23.33 -5.99
C GLU A 54 1.64 24.48 -6.42
N ILE A 55 2.01 25.22 -7.46
CA ILE A 55 1.15 26.25 -8.07
C ILE A 55 0.03 25.60 -8.90
N MET A 56 0.37 24.57 -9.68
CA MET A 56 -0.58 23.91 -10.59
C MET A 56 -1.56 22.97 -9.88
N LEU A 57 -1.11 22.32 -8.81
CA LEU A 57 -1.84 21.29 -8.07
C LEU A 57 -1.57 21.46 -6.58
N PRO A 58 -2.29 22.34 -5.88
CA PRO A 58 -2.05 22.59 -4.47
C PRO A 58 -2.15 21.30 -3.61
N LEU A 59 -1.34 21.18 -2.56
CA LEU A 59 -1.25 19.96 -1.73
C LEU A 59 -2.57 19.60 -1.01
N GLN A 60 -3.47 20.57 -0.82
CA GLN A 60 -4.81 20.35 -0.26
C GLN A 60 -5.83 19.80 -1.27
N THR A 61 -5.46 19.64 -2.54
CA THR A 61 -6.37 19.11 -3.56
C THR A 61 -6.63 17.63 -3.31
N ASP A 62 -7.91 17.26 -3.26
CA ASP A 62 -8.33 15.85 -3.31
C ASP A 62 -8.07 15.29 -4.71
N ILE A 63 -6.89 14.69 -4.90
CA ILE A 63 -6.45 14.13 -6.18
C ILE A 63 -7.33 12.96 -6.61
N ARG A 64 -7.85 12.15 -5.69
CA ARG A 64 -8.77 11.05 -6.00
C ARG A 64 -10.03 11.59 -6.67
N SER A 65 -10.69 12.56 -6.05
CA SER A 65 -11.91 13.16 -6.61
C SER A 65 -11.63 13.96 -7.88
N ALA A 66 -10.51 14.69 -7.92
CA ALA A 66 -10.11 15.44 -9.12
C ALA A 66 -9.82 14.52 -10.31
N TYR A 67 -9.24 13.34 -10.09
CA TYR A 67 -9.00 12.34 -11.13
C TYR A 67 -10.31 11.74 -11.65
N ALA A 68 -11.24 11.39 -10.75
CA ALA A 68 -12.55 10.82 -11.11
C ALA A 68 -13.41 11.79 -11.94
N CYS A 69 -13.32 13.09 -11.66
CA CYS A 69 -14.03 14.14 -12.41
C CYS A 69 -13.22 14.71 -13.59
N GLY A 70 -11.93 14.35 -13.69
CA GLY A 70 -11.00 14.85 -14.69
C GLY A 70 -11.26 14.29 -16.09
N ARG A 71 -10.75 14.97 -17.12
CA ARG A 71 -10.75 14.44 -18.48
C ARG A 71 -9.43 13.74 -18.75
N ASP A 72 -9.30 13.15 -19.93
CA ASP A 72 -8.10 12.44 -20.36
C ASP A 72 -6.81 13.24 -20.13
N GLN A 73 -6.82 14.57 -20.34
CA GLN A 73 -5.61 15.39 -20.16
C GLN A 73 -5.19 15.54 -18.69
N GLU A 74 -6.14 15.69 -17.77
CA GLU A 74 -5.88 15.75 -16.33
C GLU A 74 -5.49 14.37 -15.77
N GLN A 75 -6.18 13.31 -16.19
CA GLN A 75 -5.85 11.94 -15.79
C GLN A 75 -4.45 11.54 -16.25
N ASN A 76 -4.11 11.81 -17.52
CA ASN A 76 -2.75 11.63 -18.04
C ASN A 76 -1.72 12.46 -17.27
N PHE A 77 -2.07 13.66 -16.80
CA PHE A 77 -1.16 14.50 -16.02
C PHE A 77 -0.85 13.87 -14.67
N ILE A 78 -1.84 13.34 -13.97
CA ILE A 78 -1.64 12.63 -12.69
C ILE A 78 -0.77 11.38 -12.88
N GLN A 79 -1.00 10.61 -13.95
CA GLN A 79 -0.15 9.46 -14.27
C GLN A 79 1.31 9.88 -14.58
N ASN A 80 1.50 10.91 -15.41
CA ASN A 80 2.85 11.42 -15.72
C ASN A 80 3.55 12.00 -14.49
N LEU A 81 2.78 12.57 -13.55
CA LEU A 81 3.31 13.04 -12.27
C LEU A 81 3.76 11.89 -11.38
N ALA A 82 2.98 10.81 -11.30
CA ALA A 82 3.39 9.59 -10.60
C ALA A 82 4.71 9.06 -11.17
N LEU A 83 4.81 8.94 -12.50
CA LEU A 83 6.02 8.50 -13.20
C LEU A 83 7.22 9.40 -12.90
N PHE A 84 7.06 10.72 -12.99
CA PHE A 84 8.13 11.67 -12.70
C PHE A 84 8.65 11.52 -11.26
N LEU A 85 7.74 11.55 -10.27
CA LEU A 85 8.11 11.47 -8.85
C LEU A 85 8.75 10.12 -8.51
N CYS A 86 8.16 9.01 -8.97
CA CYS A 86 8.72 7.69 -8.74
C CYS A 86 10.09 7.53 -9.41
N THR A 87 10.28 8.03 -10.63
CA THR A 87 11.57 7.95 -11.34
C THR A 87 12.63 8.77 -10.60
N PHE A 88 12.34 10.05 -10.31
CA PHE A 88 13.32 10.92 -9.64
C PHE A 88 13.69 10.38 -8.25
N LEU A 89 12.70 9.95 -7.46
CA LEU A 89 12.95 9.48 -6.09
C LEU A 89 13.66 8.11 -6.04
N LYS A 90 13.53 7.27 -7.08
CA LYS A 90 14.31 6.02 -7.19
C LYS A 90 15.77 6.30 -7.54
N GLU A 91 16.02 7.11 -8.58
CA GLU A 91 17.38 7.32 -9.09
C GLU A 91 18.18 8.35 -8.27
N HIS A 92 17.49 9.33 -7.68
CA HIS A 92 18.09 10.50 -7.05
C HIS A 92 17.48 10.83 -5.67
N GLY A 93 16.87 9.84 -5.00
CA GLY A 93 16.23 10.03 -3.69
C GLY A 93 17.16 10.58 -2.60
N ASN A 94 18.42 10.13 -2.60
CA ASN A 94 19.49 10.66 -1.75
C ASN A 94 19.76 12.16 -1.96
N LEU A 95 19.62 12.67 -3.18
CA LEU A 95 19.71 14.12 -3.45
C LEU A 95 18.47 14.84 -2.93
N ALA A 96 17.28 14.25 -3.06
CA ALA A 96 16.04 14.82 -2.52
C ALA A 96 16.04 14.90 -0.98
N GLU A 97 16.67 13.94 -0.29
CA GLU A 97 16.85 13.93 1.18
C GLU A 97 17.60 15.17 1.70
N THR A 98 18.42 15.83 0.87
CA THR A 98 19.08 17.10 1.24
C THR A 98 18.09 18.26 1.45
N SER A 99 16.88 18.16 0.89
CA SER A 99 15.81 19.15 1.04
C SER A 99 14.55 18.51 1.63
N VAL A 100 14.56 18.33 2.96
CA VAL A 100 13.49 17.66 3.71
C VAL A 100 12.09 18.20 3.40
N SER A 101 11.94 19.52 3.24
CA SER A 101 10.63 20.13 2.94
C SER A 101 10.12 19.73 1.55
N LEU A 102 10.97 19.77 0.53
CA LEU A 102 10.57 19.42 -0.84
C LEU A 102 10.33 17.92 -0.97
N LEU A 103 11.15 17.11 -0.31
CA LEU A 103 10.94 15.66 -0.21
C LEU A 103 9.59 15.36 0.45
N GLY A 104 9.27 16.01 1.57
CA GLY A 104 7.99 15.86 2.25
C GLY A 104 6.80 16.15 1.34
N ASN A 105 6.85 17.24 0.57
CA ASN A 105 5.80 17.60 -0.39
C ASN A 105 5.69 16.57 -1.54
N ALA A 106 6.82 16.12 -2.09
CA ALA A 106 6.84 15.10 -3.15
C ALA A 106 6.25 13.76 -2.69
N LEU A 107 6.63 13.31 -1.49
CA LEU A 107 6.07 12.11 -0.88
C LEU A 107 4.57 12.28 -0.59
N HIS A 108 4.16 13.47 -0.15
CA HIS A 108 2.74 13.76 0.07
C HIS A 108 1.92 13.65 -1.23
N TYR A 109 2.41 14.20 -2.35
CA TYR A 109 1.79 13.96 -3.65
C TYR A 109 1.68 12.48 -3.97
N LEU A 110 2.76 11.70 -3.79
CA LEU A 110 2.70 10.26 -4.06
C LEU A 110 1.68 9.54 -3.18
N VAL A 111 1.50 9.94 -1.92
CA VAL A 111 0.44 9.39 -1.06
C VAL A 111 -0.93 9.71 -1.65
N LEU A 112 -1.20 10.97 -1.99
CA LEU A 112 -2.48 11.39 -2.57
C LEU A 112 -2.78 10.69 -3.91
N ILE A 113 -1.76 10.53 -4.76
CA ILE A 113 -1.86 9.80 -6.03
C ILE A 113 -2.11 8.31 -5.78
N SER A 114 -1.50 7.72 -4.74
CA SER A 114 -1.71 6.31 -4.35
C SER A 114 -3.14 6.03 -3.88
N GLU A 115 -3.93 7.06 -3.58
CA GLU A 115 -5.35 6.93 -3.25
C GLU A 115 -6.25 6.89 -4.49
N VAL A 116 -5.78 7.26 -5.69
CA VAL A 116 -6.57 7.26 -6.92
C VAL A 116 -7.06 5.84 -7.25
N ASP A 117 -8.33 5.71 -7.60
CA ASP A 117 -8.98 4.45 -7.98
C ASP A 117 -8.66 4.04 -9.43
N GLU A 118 -7.36 4.02 -9.77
CA GLU A 118 -6.82 3.57 -11.05
C GLU A 118 -5.66 2.59 -10.80
N VAL A 119 -5.76 1.37 -11.33
CA VAL A 119 -4.84 0.25 -11.01
C VAL A 119 -3.44 0.52 -11.57
N GLU A 120 -3.34 1.06 -12.78
CA GLU A 120 -2.04 1.32 -13.41
C GLU A 120 -1.26 2.42 -12.69
N ILE A 121 -1.95 3.47 -12.22
CA ILE A 121 -1.34 4.51 -11.40
C ILE A 121 -0.90 3.94 -10.04
N PHE A 122 -1.73 3.11 -9.43
CA PHE A 122 -1.39 2.47 -8.16
C PHE A 122 -0.15 1.56 -8.29
N LYS A 123 -0.01 0.80 -9.38
CA LYS A 123 1.18 -0.04 -9.65
C LYS A 123 2.45 0.80 -9.73
N ILE A 124 2.42 1.95 -10.40
CA ILE A 124 3.56 2.89 -10.49
C ILE A 124 3.99 3.33 -9.09
N CYS A 125 3.04 3.77 -8.26
CA CYS A 125 3.33 4.19 -6.89
C CYS A 125 3.81 3.03 -6.02
N LEU A 126 3.19 1.86 -6.13
CA LEU A 126 3.54 0.66 -5.38
C LEU A 126 4.98 0.23 -5.66
N GLU A 127 5.45 0.32 -6.90
CA GLU A 127 6.83 0.00 -7.25
C GLU A 127 7.83 0.91 -6.51
N TYR A 128 7.52 2.20 -6.36
CA TYR A 128 8.33 3.10 -5.54
C TYR A 128 8.23 2.76 -4.05
N TRP A 129 7.03 2.56 -3.52
CA TRP A 129 6.84 2.25 -2.09
C TRP A 129 7.55 0.96 -1.69
N ASN A 130 7.51 -0.07 -2.54
CA ASN A 130 8.24 -1.31 -2.34
C ASN A 130 9.75 -1.05 -2.26
N SER A 131 10.32 -0.35 -3.25
CA SER A 131 11.75 0.00 -3.28
C SER A 131 12.17 0.78 -2.02
N LEU A 132 11.43 1.84 -1.67
CA LEU A 132 11.72 2.67 -0.49
C LEU A 132 11.69 1.85 0.81
N THR A 133 10.63 1.05 1.01
CA THR A 133 10.45 0.29 2.24
C THR A 133 11.47 -0.84 2.37
N SER A 134 11.85 -1.49 1.26
CA SER A 134 12.93 -2.45 1.21
C SER A 134 14.28 -1.82 1.58
N GLU A 135 14.59 -0.63 1.04
CA GLU A 135 15.82 0.10 1.38
C GLU A 135 15.88 0.50 2.85
N LEU A 136 14.81 1.11 3.38
CA LEU A 136 14.74 1.52 4.78
C LEU A 136 14.87 0.31 5.72
N TYR A 137 14.27 -0.82 5.36
CA TYR A 137 14.41 -2.06 6.12
C TYR A 137 15.87 -2.55 6.12
N ARG A 138 16.54 -2.53 4.96
CA ARG A 138 17.95 -2.90 4.85
C ARG A 138 18.85 -1.97 5.67
N ASP A 139 18.59 -0.66 5.66
CA ASP A 139 19.36 0.33 6.42
C ASP A 139 19.22 0.12 7.94
N ASP A 140 18.00 -0.13 8.44
CA ASP A 140 17.76 -0.44 9.85
C ASP A 140 18.48 -1.75 10.24
N THR A 141 18.37 -2.83 9.44
CA THR A 141 19.05 -4.11 9.74
C THR A 141 20.57 -4.01 9.79
N ASN A 142 21.19 -3.22 8.91
CA ASN A 142 22.63 -3.01 8.90
C ASN A 142 23.11 -2.20 10.12
N THR A 143 22.27 -1.32 10.65
CA THR A 143 22.58 -0.50 11.83
C THR A 143 22.71 -1.37 13.10
N PHE A 144 21.92 -2.44 13.23
CA PHE A 144 22.01 -3.38 14.36
C PHE A 144 23.30 -4.23 14.37
N CYS A 145 24.04 -4.30 13.26
CA CYS A 145 25.32 -5.01 13.17
C CYS A 145 26.55 -4.12 13.45
N SER A 146 26.35 -2.82 13.70
CA SER A 146 27.45 -1.86 13.92
C SER A 146 27.76 -1.66 15.42
N PRO A 147 29.02 -1.40 15.81
CA PRO A 147 29.40 -1.25 17.22
C PRO A 147 28.65 -0.08 17.89
N PRO A 148 28.41 -0.15 19.23
CA PRO A 148 27.55 0.79 19.98
C PRO A 148 28.10 2.23 20.13
N TYR A 149 29.09 2.62 19.33
CA TYR A 149 29.77 3.92 19.42
C TYR A 149 29.39 4.90 18.30
N SER A 150 28.42 4.60 17.43
CA SER A 150 27.93 5.59 16.46
C SER A 150 26.88 6.50 17.11
N VAL A 151 27.32 7.70 17.44
CA VAL A 151 26.58 8.80 18.05
C VAL A 151 25.56 9.38 17.06
N MET A 152 24.29 9.44 17.47
CA MET A 152 23.26 10.40 17.01
C MET A 152 23.12 10.64 15.49
N THR A 153 23.13 9.60 14.65
CA THR A 153 22.53 9.72 13.31
C THR A 153 21.02 9.54 13.46
N THR A 154 20.23 10.58 13.20
CA THR A 154 18.78 10.41 12.96
C THR A 154 18.63 9.32 11.90
N SER A 155 17.97 8.21 12.24
CA SER A 155 17.73 7.14 11.26
C SER A 155 17.09 7.76 10.02
N ARG A 156 17.61 7.44 8.83
CA ARG A 156 17.08 7.91 7.52
C ARG A 156 15.56 7.74 7.46
N ARG A 157 15.06 6.66 8.08
CA ARG A 157 13.63 6.37 8.27
C ARG A 157 12.82 7.51 8.92
N ALA A 158 13.41 8.27 9.84
CA ALA A 158 12.74 9.38 10.52
C ALA A 158 12.24 10.45 9.53
N LEU A 159 12.92 10.62 8.39
CA LEU A 159 12.48 11.51 7.30
C LEU A 159 11.17 11.06 6.65
N TYR A 160 10.85 9.76 6.74
CA TYR A 160 9.71 9.13 6.08
C TYR A 160 8.59 8.73 7.04
N GLN A 161 8.76 8.90 8.36
CA GLN A 161 7.84 8.32 9.36
C GLN A 161 6.38 8.73 9.15
N GLU A 162 6.11 9.99 8.79
CA GLU A 162 4.74 10.46 8.53
C GLU A 162 4.10 9.74 7.34
N VAL A 163 4.84 9.55 6.25
CA VAL A 163 4.30 8.92 5.03
C VAL A 163 4.22 7.41 5.17
N LEU A 164 5.13 6.77 5.93
CA LEU A 164 5.07 5.33 6.18
C LEU A 164 3.76 4.92 6.88
N ASN A 165 3.27 5.73 7.82
CA ASN A 165 1.96 5.50 8.46
C ASN A 165 0.82 5.57 7.44
N LYS A 166 0.81 6.60 6.58
CA LYS A 166 -0.21 6.77 5.53
C LYS A 166 -0.18 5.62 4.53
N ILE A 167 1.01 5.18 4.12
CA ILE A 167 1.16 4.07 3.18
C ILE A 167 0.74 2.74 3.81
N ARG A 168 1.03 2.47 5.09
CA ARG A 168 0.44 1.30 5.78
C ARG A 168 -1.08 1.29 5.67
N TYR A 169 -1.72 2.43 5.95
CA TYR A 169 -3.17 2.56 5.85
C TYR A 169 -3.68 2.26 4.43
N ILE A 170 -3.02 2.78 3.39
CA ILE A 170 -3.38 2.54 1.99
C ILE A 170 -3.18 1.06 1.61
N MET A 171 -2.05 0.45 1.95
CA MET A 171 -1.76 -0.96 1.65
C MET A 171 -2.79 -1.90 2.30
N ILE A 172 -3.20 -1.61 3.54
CA ILE A 172 -4.23 -2.37 4.24
C ILE A 172 -5.61 -2.15 3.58
N SER A 173 -5.94 -0.90 3.25
CA SER A 173 -7.28 -0.57 2.73
C SER A 173 -7.52 -1.02 1.29
N ARG A 174 -6.44 -1.21 0.51
CA ARG A 174 -6.49 -1.53 -0.92
C ARG A 174 -5.89 -2.90 -1.25
N MET A 175 -5.61 -3.75 -0.26
CA MET A 175 -4.95 -5.03 -0.47
C MET A 175 -5.64 -5.81 -1.60
N ALA A 176 -4.84 -6.27 -2.57
CA ALA A 176 -5.35 -7.07 -3.68
C ALA A 176 -5.75 -8.48 -3.20
N LYS A 177 -6.63 -9.13 -3.96
CA LYS A 177 -7.13 -10.46 -3.62
C LYS A 177 -6.00 -11.51 -3.69
N PRO A 178 -5.78 -12.31 -2.63
CA PRO A 178 -4.83 -13.44 -2.64
C PRO A 178 -5.38 -14.62 -3.46
N GLU A 179 -4.51 -15.52 -3.90
CA GLU A 179 -4.91 -16.64 -4.77
C GLU A 179 -5.68 -17.75 -4.03
N GLU A 180 -5.58 -17.79 -2.71
CA GLU A 180 -6.26 -18.76 -1.85
C GLU A 180 -7.74 -18.42 -1.62
N VAL A 181 -8.18 -17.20 -1.95
CA VAL A 181 -9.56 -16.74 -1.75
C VAL A 181 -10.37 -16.97 -3.03
N LEU A 182 -11.28 -17.93 -2.96
CA LEU A 182 -12.13 -18.36 -4.10
C LEU A 182 -13.51 -17.71 -4.11
N VAL A 183 -14.01 -17.26 -2.95
CA VAL A 183 -15.34 -16.65 -2.79
C VAL A 183 -15.22 -15.14 -2.95
N VAL A 184 -15.91 -14.57 -3.94
CA VAL A 184 -15.85 -13.13 -4.27
C VAL A 184 -17.24 -12.58 -4.58
N GLU A 185 -17.39 -11.27 -4.47
CA GLU A 185 -18.56 -10.54 -4.98
C GLU A 185 -18.36 -10.24 -6.47
N ASN A 186 -19.32 -10.62 -7.33
CA ASN A 186 -19.30 -10.27 -8.75
C ASN A 186 -19.88 -8.86 -9.01
N ASP A 187 -19.84 -8.40 -10.26
CA ASP A 187 -20.37 -7.09 -10.67
C ASP A 187 -21.89 -6.91 -10.41
N ASN A 188 -22.62 -8.01 -10.22
CA ASN A 188 -24.04 -8.01 -9.90
C ASN A 188 -24.31 -7.95 -8.38
N GLY A 189 -23.26 -7.93 -7.55
CA GLY A 189 -23.37 -7.96 -6.08
C GLY A 189 -23.70 -9.34 -5.52
N GLU A 190 -23.49 -10.40 -6.30
CA GLU A 190 -23.73 -11.79 -5.89
C GLU A 190 -22.41 -12.42 -5.42
N VAL A 191 -22.50 -13.23 -4.37
CA VAL A 191 -21.36 -13.99 -3.88
C VAL A 191 -21.19 -15.24 -4.76
N VAL A 192 -20.09 -15.29 -5.51
CA VAL A 192 -19.79 -16.35 -6.47
C VAL A 192 -18.43 -16.96 -6.21
N ARG A 193 -18.22 -18.15 -6.78
CA ARG A 193 -16.92 -18.82 -6.81
C ARG A 193 -16.15 -18.42 -8.07
N GLU A 194 -14.93 -17.94 -7.90
CA GLU A 194 -14.02 -17.60 -9.00
C GLU A 194 -12.95 -18.69 -9.18
N PHE A 195 -12.86 -19.25 -10.39
CA PHE A 195 -11.87 -20.28 -10.74
C PHE A 195 -10.70 -19.74 -11.56
N MET A 196 -10.87 -18.56 -12.18
CA MET A 196 -9.85 -17.99 -13.06
C MET A 196 -8.81 -17.27 -12.24
N LYS A 197 -7.53 -17.55 -12.53
CA LYS A 197 -6.40 -16.86 -11.93
C LYS A 197 -5.92 -15.77 -12.89
N ASP A 198 -6.12 -14.51 -12.52
CA ASP A 198 -5.50 -13.39 -13.21
C ASP A 198 -4.06 -13.20 -12.73
N THR A 199 -3.10 -13.37 -13.65
CA THR A 199 -1.67 -13.28 -13.34
C THR A 199 -1.27 -11.87 -12.93
N ASP A 200 -1.90 -10.85 -13.50
CA ASP A 200 -1.61 -9.45 -13.18
C ASP A 200 -2.06 -9.10 -11.75
N SER A 201 -3.29 -9.51 -11.39
CA SER A 201 -3.80 -9.40 -10.02
C SER A 201 -2.94 -10.16 -8.99
N ILE A 202 -2.42 -11.34 -9.33
CA ILE A 202 -1.52 -12.11 -8.45
C ILE A 202 -0.19 -11.36 -8.23
N ASN A 203 0.38 -10.77 -9.28
CA ASN A 203 1.62 -10.00 -9.15
C ASN A 203 1.39 -8.73 -8.33
N LEU A 204 0.25 -8.07 -8.49
CA LEU A 204 -0.14 -6.94 -7.66
C LEU A 204 -0.20 -7.34 -6.18
N TYR A 205 -0.88 -8.45 -5.85
CA TYR A 205 -0.93 -8.97 -4.49
C TYR A 205 0.48 -9.25 -3.93
N LYS A 206 1.36 -9.90 -4.69
CA LYS A 206 2.74 -10.18 -4.25
C LYS A 206 3.50 -8.91 -3.90
N ASN A 207 3.44 -7.88 -4.75
CA ASN A 207 4.11 -6.60 -4.51
C ASN A 207 3.53 -5.85 -3.31
N MET A 208 2.20 -5.86 -3.14
CA MET A 208 1.54 -5.27 -1.98
C MET A 208 1.91 -5.99 -0.68
N ARG A 209 1.90 -7.32 -0.70
CA ARG A 209 2.31 -8.17 0.42
C ARG A 209 3.74 -7.88 0.84
N GLU A 210 4.68 -7.87 -0.09
CA GLU A 210 6.08 -7.59 0.19
C GLU A 210 6.27 -6.20 0.81
N THR A 211 5.63 -5.19 0.23
CA THR A 211 5.64 -3.81 0.77
C THR A 211 5.09 -3.75 2.19
N LEU A 212 3.95 -4.39 2.44
CA LEU A 212 3.32 -4.40 3.77
C LEU A 212 4.15 -5.19 4.79
N VAL A 213 4.83 -6.26 4.37
CA VAL A 213 5.78 -7.01 5.22
C VAL A 213 6.96 -6.12 5.61
N TYR A 214 7.56 -5.36 4.69
CA TYR A 214 8.61 -4.39 5.06
C TYR A 214 8.09 -3.33 6.02
N LEU A 215 6.92 -2.74 5.75
CA LEU A 215 6.29 -1.75 6.63
C LEU A 215 6.00 -2.28 8.03
N THR A 216 5.66 -3.57 8.15
CA THR A 216 5.41 -4.26 9.41
C THR A 216 6.71 -4.46 10.18
N HIS A 217 7.80 -4.85 9.51
CA HIS A 217 9.11 -4.94 10.17
C HIS A 217 9.62 -3.58 10.66
N LEU A 218 9.36 -2.53 9.89
CA LEU A 218 9.71 -1.17 10.30
C LEU A 218 8.90 -0.77 11.54
N ASP A 219 7.58 -0.97 11.56
CA ASP A 219 6.74 -0.62 12.71
C ASP A 219 5.54 -1.56 12.84
N TYR A 220 5.74 -2.65 13.56
CA TYR A 220 4.67 -3.65 13.75
C TYR A 220 3.57 -3.10 14.65
N ALA A 221 3.89 -2.22 15.60
CA ALA A 221 2.93 -1.64 16.52
C ALA A 221 1.94 -0.72 15.78
N ASP A 222 2.43 0.11 14.85
CA ASP A 222 1.56 0.92 14.00
C ASP A 222 0.71 0.06 13.05
N THR A 223 1.28 -1.02 12.51
CA THR A 223 0.55 -1.98 11.68
C THR A 223 -0.58 -2.67 12.46
N GLU A 224 -0.28 -3.21 13.66
CA GLU A 224 -1.25 -3.82 14.58
C GLU A 224 -2.34 -2.83 14.96
N ARG A 225 -1.98 -1.57 15.27
CA ARG A 225 -2.93 -0.51 15.61
C ARG A 225 -3.91 -0.24 14.46
N ILE A 226 -3.41 -0.04 13.24
CA ILE A 226 -4.27 0.23 12.06
C ILE A 226 -5.20 -0.95 11.80
N MET A 227 -4.68 -2.18 11.76
CA MET A 227 -5.50 -3.37 11.50
C MET A 227 -6.57 -3.57 12.58
N THR A 228 -6.22 -3.35 13.85
CA THR A 228 -7.16 -3.45 14.98
C THR A 228 -8.25 -2.39 14.90
N GLU A 229 -7.89 -1.13 14.61
CA GLU A 229 -8.84 -0.03 14.45
C GLU A 229 -9.83 -0.31 13.31
N LYS A 230 -9.34 -0.75 12.14
CA LYS A 230 -10.22 -1.10 11.01
C LYS A 230 -11.11 -2.30 11.32
N LEU A 231 -10.61 -3.31 12.05
CA LEU A 231 -11.42 -4.45 12.47
C LEU A 231 -12.54 -4.02 13.43
N GLN A 232 -12.25 -3.13 14.37
CA GLN A 232 -13.28 -2.58 15.27
C GLN A 232 -14.36 -1.81 14.50
N ASN A 233 -13.98 -1.06 13.45
CA ASN A 233 -14.94 -0.39 12.55
C ASN A 233 -15.80 -1.37 11.74
N GLN A 234 -15.31 -2.60 11.46
CA GLN A 234 -16.15 -3.67 10.89
C GLN A 234 -17.14 -4.22 11.92
N VAL A 235 -16.69 -4.46 13.16
CA VAL A 235 -17.50 -5.05 14.24
C VAL A 235 -18.61 -4.11 14.72
N ASN A 236 -18.29 -2.83 14.95
CA ASN A 236 -19.26 -1.83 15.38
C ASN A 236 -20.22 -1.39 14.24
N GLY A 237 -19.87 -1.71 12.99
CA GLY A 237 -20.68 -1.45 11.81
C GLY A 237 -20.46 -0.09 11.15
N SER A 238 -19.53 0.75 11.62
CA SER A 238 -19.27 2.08 11.03
C SER A 238 -18.71 2.02 9.61
N GLU A 239 -17.86 1.02 9.33
CA GLU A 239 -17.24 0.82 8.01
C GLU A 239 -17.58 -0.55 7.40
N TRP A 240 -18.62 -1.23 7.90
CA TRP A 240 -18.99 -2.58 7.47
C TRP A 240 -19.33 -2.62 5.97
N SER A 241 -18.55 -3.38 5.21
CA SER A 241 -18.86 -3.82 3.85
C SER A 241 -18.07 -5.09 3.52
N TRP A 242 -18.54 -5.89 2.57
CA TRP A 242 -17.82 -7.10 2.14
C TRP A 242 -16.43 -6.75 1.62
N LYS A 243 -16.35 -5.71 0.78
CA LYS A 243 -15.09 -5.17 0.26
C LYS A 243 -14.12 -4.79 1.37
N ASN A 244 -14.55 -4.02 2.38
CA ASN A 244 -13.66 -3.55 3.44
C ASN A 244 -13.20 -4.68 4.38
N LEU A 245 -14.08 -5.64 4.70
CA LEU A 245 -13.69 -6.82 5.47
C LEU A 245 -12.69 -7.67 4.70
N ASN A 246 -12.97 -7.92 3.42
CA ASN A 246 -12.10 -8.71 2.54
C ASN A 246 -10.69 -8.11 2.47
N THR A 247 -10.56 -6.83 2.11
CA THR A 247 -9.25 -6.18 1.98
C THR A 247 -8.48 -6.18 3.31
N LEU A 248 -9.17 -5.94 4.44
CA LEU A 248 -8.58 -6.02 5.76
C LEU A 248 -8.06 -7.43 6.08
N CYS A 249 -8.87 -8.47 5.88
CA CYS A 249 -8.47 -9.84 6.18
C CYS A 249 -7.38 -10.36 5.24
N TRP A 250 -7.39 -9.93 3.97
CA TRP A 250 -6.31 -10.19 3.02
C TRP A 250 -5.00 -9.58 3.50
N ALA A 251 -5.03 -8.33 3.98
CA ALA A 251 -3.88 -7.65 4.54
C ALA A 251 -3.36 -8.35 5.80
N ILE A 252 -4.27 -8.74 6.72
CA ILE A 252 -3.91 -9.50 7.92
C ILE A 252 -3.20 -10.79 7.54
N GLY A 253 -3.77 -11.62 6.65
CA GLY A 253 -3.12 -12.87 6.24
C GLY A 253 -1.77 -12.65 5.54
N SER A 254 -1.62 -11.55 4.79
CA SER A 254 -0.41 -11.29 3.99
C SER A 254 0.86 -11.05 4.84
N ILE A 255 0.71 -10.57 6.08
CA ILE A 255 1.82 -10.27 7.00
C ILE A 255 2.24 -11.45 7.88
N SER A 256 1.76 -12.66 7.58
CA SER A 256 2.14 -13.86 8.33
C SER A 256 3.66 -14.03 8.41
N GLY A 257 4.17 -14.21 9.63
CA GLY A 257 5.60 -14.34 9.91
C GLY A 257 6.39 -13.03 10.01
N ALA A 258 5.77 -11.86 9.79
CA ALA A 258 6.42 -10.56 9.94
C ALA A 258 6.49 -10.06 11.40
N MET A 259 5.82 -10.75 12.32
CA MET A 259 5.79 -10.43 13.75
C MET A 259 6.51 -11.52 14.57
N HIS A 260 7.04 -11.13 15.72
CA HIS A 260 7.51 -12.08 16.73
C HIS A 260 6.35 -12.96 17.22
N GLU A 261 6.66 -14.19 17.64
CA GLU A 261 5.64 -15.20 17.94
C GLU A 261 4.67 -14.77 19.05
N GLU A 262 5.16 -14.04 20.07
CA GLU A 262 4.31 -13.54 21.16
C GLU A 262 3.35 -12.43 20.72
N ASP A 263 3.84 -11.48 19.92
CA ASP A 263 3.02 -10.39 19.37
C ASP A 263 2.02 -10.92 18.34
N GLU A 264 2.47 -11.80 17.45
CA GLU A 264 1.61 -12.49 16.47
C GLU A 264 0.48 -13.25 17.18
N LYS A 265 0.81 -13.97 18.25
CA LYS A 265 -0.18 -14.67 19.07
C LYS A 265 -1.20 -13.71 19.68
N ARG A 266 -0.76 -12.61 20.31
CA ARG A 266 -1.68 -11.61 20.91
C ARG A 266 -2.61 -11.04 19.85
N PHE A 267 -2.04 -10.63 18.72
CA PHE A 267 -2.76 -10.04 17.61
C PHE A 267 -3.82 -11.00 17.04
N LEU A 268 -3.44 -12.25 16.74
CA LEU A 268 -4.35 -13.24 16.15
C LEU A 268 -5.49 -13.66 17.07
N VAL A 269 -5.25 -13.76 18.38
CA VAL A 269 -6.32 -14.05 19.33
C VAL A 269 -7.41 -12.99 19.28
N THR A 270 -7.03 -11.71 19.19
CA THR A 270 -7.97 -10.59 19.05
C THR A 270 -8.69 -10.66 17.71
N VAL A 271 -7.95 -10.77 16.60
CA VAL A 271 -8.53 -10.80 15.25
C VAL A 271 -9.58 -11.89 15.12
N ILE A 272 -9.26 -13.13 15.52
CA ILE A 272 -10.15 -14.25 15.25
C ILE A 272 -11.34 -14.24 16.21
N LYS A 273 -11.16 -13.78 17.45
CA LYS A 273 -12.28 -13.59 18.38
C LYS A 273 -13.29 -12.58 17.83
N ASP A 274 -12.81 -11.46 17.29
CA ASP A 274 -13.66 -10.42 16.72
C ASP A 274 -14.34 -10.88 15.43
N LEU A 275 -13.64 -11.61 14.54
CA LEU A 275 -14.24 -12.19 13.34
C LEU A 275 -15.30 -13.26 13.66
N LEU A 276 -15.05 -14.13 14.64
CA LEU A 276 -16.06 -15.09 15.10
C LEU A 276 -17.27 -14.39 15.70
N GLY A 277 -17.06 -13.35 16.52
CA GLY A 277 -18.14 -12.52 17.06
C GLY A 277 -18.96 -11.85 15.95
N LEU A 278 -18.28 -11.31 14.93
CA LEU A 278 -18.91 -10.71 13.75
C LEU A 278 -19.74 -11.73 12.96
N CYS A 279 -19.24 -12.97 12.81
CA CYS A 279 -19.94 -14.07 12.15
C CYS A 279 -21.25 -14.47 12.88
N GLU A 280 -21.28 -14.38 14.21
CA GLU A 280 -22.48 -14.63 15.01
C GLU A 280 -23.44 -13.44 14.97
N GLN A 281 -22.91 -12.21 14.94
CA GLN A 281 -23.70 -10.97 14.89
C GLN A 281 -24.41 -10.76 13.54
N LYS A 282 -23.73 -11.03 12.42
CA LYS A 282 -24.26 -10.79 11.07
C LYS A 282 -25.18 -11.92 10.63
N ARG A 283 -26.33 -11.55 10.07
CA ARG A 283 -27.35 -12.47 9.54
C ARG A 283 -27.28 -12.51 8.01
N GLY A 284 -27.82 -13.58 7.42
CA GLY A 284 -27.84 -13.78 5.97
C GLY A 284 -26.71 -14.70 5.50
N LYS A 285 -27.00 -15.52 4.48
CA LYS A 285 -26.07 -16.53 3.97
C LYS A 285 -24.81 -15.89 3.41
N ASP A 286 -24.96 -14.86 2.59
CA ASP A 286 -23.86 -14.16 1.92
C ASP A 286 -22.91 -13.52 2.93
N ASN A 287 -23.45 -12.82 3.93
CA ASN A 287 -22.65 -12.25 5.02
C ASN A 287 -21.85 -13.34 5.76
N LYS A 288 -22.47 -14.48 6.06
CA LYS A 288 -21.79 -15.59 6.74
C LYS A 288 -20.72 -16.22 5.85
N ALA A 289 -20.99 -16.40 4.56
CA ALA A 289 -20.04 -16.93 3.58
C ALA A 289 -18.79 -16.04 3.48
N ILE A 290 -18.98 -14.72 3.38
CA ILE A 290 -17.87 -13.76 3.31
C ILE A 290 -17.05 -13.75 4.60
N ILE A 291 -17.68 -13.70 5.77
CA ILE A 291 -16.95 -13.71 7.06
C ILE A 291 -16.22 -15.04 7.26
N ALA A 292 -16.87 -16.16 6.94
CA ALA A 292 -16.27 -17.49 7.00
C ALA A 292 -15.03 -17.59 6.10
N SER A 293 -15.14 -17.20 4.83
CA SER A 293 -14.03 -17.17 3.86
C SER A 293 -12.83 -16.39 4.42
N ASN A 294 -13.06 -15.22 5.00
CA ASN A 294 -12.01 -14.42 5.61
C ASN A 294 -11.37 -15.07 6.85
N ILE A 295 -12.16 -15.70 7.73
CA ILE A 295 -11.64 -16.46 8.87
C ILE A 295 -10.77 -17.62 8.38
N MET A 296 -11.26 -18.37 7.39
CA MET A 296 -10.54 -19.51 6.82
C MET A 296 -9.22 -19.09 6.20
N TYR A 297 -9.22 -18.02 5.40
CA TYR A 297 -8.01 -17.45 4.81
C TYR A 297 -7.02 -17.02 5.90
N VAL A 298 -7.43 -16.17 6.84
CA VAL A 298 -6.54 -15.68 7.91
C VAL A 298 -5.95 -16.87 8.66
N VAL A 299 -6.79 -17.79 9.15
CA VAL A 299 -6.30 -18.94 9.92
C VAL A 299 -5.37 -19.85 9.09
N GLY A 300 -5.66 -20.04 7.80
CA GLY A 300 -4.82 -20.80 6.88
C GLY A 300 -3.42 -20.21 6.69
N GLN A 301 -3.28 -18.88 6.75
CA GLN A 301 -2.00 -18.19 6.62
C GLN A 301 -1.11 -18.29 7.87
N TYR A 302 -1.63 -18.70 9.04
CA TYR A 302 -0.87 -18.75 10.30
C TYR A 302 -0.69 -20.17 10.88
N PRO A 303 0.04 -21.08 10.19
CA PRO A 303 0.25 -22.45 10.66
C PRO A 303 1.14 -22.52 11.91
N ARG A 304 1.97 -21.51 12.20
CA ARG A 304 2.77 -21.44 13.45
C ARG A 304 1.85 -21.33 14.68
N PHE A 305 0.92 -20.38 14.64
CA PHE A 305 -0.07 -20.16 15.70
C PHE A 305 -0.93 -21.41 15.95
N LEU A 306 -1.45 -22.02 14.88
CA LEU A 306 -2.30 -23.21 14.99
C LEU A 306 -1.60 -24.39 15.65
N ARG A 307 -0.32 -24.62 15.31
CA ARG A 307 0.49 -25.69 15.91
C ARG A 307 0.71 -25.50 17.41
N ALA A 308 0.81 -24.26 17.88
CA ALA A 308 0.98 -23.94 19.29
C ALA A 308 -0.34 -23.97 20.10
N HIS A 309 -1.51 -23.94 19.44
CA HIS A 309 -2.81 -23.74 20.08
C HIS A 309 -3.85 -24.81 19.71
N TRP A 310 -3.68 -26.03 20.22
CA TRP A 310 -4.55 -27.19 19.90
C TRP A 310 -6.06 -26.94 20.08
N LYS A 311 -6.49 -26.32 21.19
CA LYS A 311 -7.91 -26.02 21.42
C LYS A 311 -8.47 -25.13 20.31
N PHE A 312 -7.67 -24.18 19.86
CA PHE A 312 -8.02 -23.24 18.82
C PHE A 312 -8.11 -23.95 17.46
N LEU A 313 -7.08 -24.72 17.10
CA LEU A 313 -7.07 -25.55 15.90
C LEU A 313 -8.30 -26.46 15.84
N LYS A 314 -8.66 -27.11 16.96
CA LYS A 314 -9.87 -27.94 17.04
C LYS A 314 -11.15 -27.14 16.76
N THR A 315 -11.29 -25.94 17.34
CA THR A 315 -12.45 -25.07 17.10
C THR A 315 -12.54 -24.66 15.63
N VAL A 316 -11.41 -24.25 15.03
CA VAL A 316 -11.35 -23.90 13.60
C VAL A 316 -11.75 -25.09 12.75
N VAL A 317 -11.16 -26.27 12.96
CA VAL A 317 -11.46 -27.48 12.18
C VAL A 317 -12.93 -27.88 12.30
N ASN A 318 -13.51 -27.80 13.50
CA ASN A 318 -14.94 -28.02 13.68
C ASN A 318 -15.79 -27.00 12.90
N LYS A 319 -15.37 -25.73 12.89
CA LYS A 319 -16.05 -24.69 12.13
C LYS A 319 -15.92 -24.89 10.62
N LEU A 320 -14.76 -25.35 10.14
CA LEU A 320 -14.57 -25.78 8.75
C LEU A 320 -15.55 -26.90 8.39
N PHE A 321 -15.72 -27.90 9.27
CA PHE A 321 -16.73 -28.93 9.04
C PHE A 321 -18.15 -28.36 9.02
N GLU A 322 -18.50 -27.40 9.87
CA GLU A 322 -19.80 -26.70 9.76
C GLU A 322 -19.95 -26.00 8.41
N PHE A 323 -18.91 -25.31 7.93
CA PHE A 323 -18.92 -24.63 6.63
C PHE A 323 -19.01 -25.60 5.45
N MET A 324 -18.44 -26.79 5.54
CA MET A 324 -18.60 -27.84 4.52
C MET A 324 -20.05 -28.34 4.36
N HIS A 325 -20.92 -28.12 5.36
CA HIS A 325 -22.35 -28.44 5.25
C HIS A 325 -23.18 -27.26 4.73
N GLU A 326 -22.57 -26.08 4.52
CA GLU A 326 -23.26 -24.92 3.99
C GLU A 326 -23.50 -25.10 2.49
N THR A 327 -24.69 -24.72 2.01
CA THR A 327 -25.12 -24.90 0.61
C THR A 327 -24.63 -23.81 -0.34
N HIS A 328 -23.86 -22.84 0.16
CA HIS A 328 -23.43 -21.68 -0.61
C HIS A 328 -22.22 -22.03 -1.48
N ASP A 329 -22.28 -21.67 -2.77
CA ASP A 329 -21.21 -21.92 -3.73
C ASP A 329 -19.87 -21.31 -3.27
N GLY A 330 -18.80 -22.11 -3.34
CA GLY A 330 -17.42 -21.73 -3.00
C GLY A 330 -17.06 -21.78 -1.51
N VAL A 331 -18.02 -21.95 -0.59
CA VAL A 331 -17.72 -22.08 0.86
C VAL A 331 -17.23 -23.49 1.23
N GLN A 332 -17.63 -24.51 0.46
CA GLN A 332 -17.26 -25.90 0.72
C GLN A 332 -15.85 -26.26 0.21
N ASP A 333 -15.32 -25.50 -0.73
CA ASP A 333 -14.00 -25.70 -1.36
C ASP A 333 -12.90 -24.96 -0.61
#